data_AF-A0A4Q3ZCI5-F1
#
_entry.id   AF-A0A4Q3ZCI5-F1
#
_cell.length_a   1.000
_cell.length_b   1.000
_cell.length_c   1.000
_cell.angle_alpha   90.00
_cell.angle_beta   90.00
_cell.angle_gamma   90.00
#
_symmetry.space_group_name_H-M   'P 1'
#
loop_
_entity.id
_entity.type
_entity.pdbx_description
1 polymer ?
#
loop_
_entity_poly.entity_id
_entity_poly.type
_entity_poly.pdbx_seq_one_letter_code
_entity_poly.pdbx_strand_id
1 'polypeptide(L)' 'VPKGVTITAPKQTEIVVEGIDQQQVGQVAANIREWRAPEPYKGKGIRYKDEYIFRKEGKKK' A
#
# COMPACT_ATOMS: atom_id res chain seq x y z
N VAL A 1 3.00 -13.11 9.14
CA VAL A 1 2.85 -13.35 7.69
C VAL A 1 2.21 -14.72 7.53
N PRO A 2 1.09 -14.84 6.80
CA PRO A 2 0.44 -16.13 6.57
C PRO A 2 1.37 -17.11 5.84
N LYS A 3 1.21 -18.42 6.09
CA LYS A 3 2.01 -19.45 5.43
C LYS A 3 1.73 -19.42 3.93
N GLY A 4 2.77 -19.25 3.12
CA GLY A 4 2.65 -19.20 1.64
C GLY A 4 2.59 -17.79 1.04
N VAL A 5 2.72 -16.73 1.86
CA VAL A 5 2.93 -15.36 1.39
C VAL A 5 4.37 -14.95 1.70
N THR A 6 5.11 -14.56 0.68
CA THR A 6 6.48 -14.03 0.77
C THR A 6 6.41 -12.51 0.62
N ILE A 7 7.11 -11.80 1.50
CA ILE A 7 7.21 -10.33 1.43
C ILE A 7 8.67 -10.00 1.16
N THR A 8 8.94 -9.34 0.05
CA THR A 8 10.27 -8.84 -0.32
C THR A 8 10.25 -7.31 -0.38
N ALA A 9 11.35 -6.68 0.02
CA ALA A 9 11.51 -5.23 -0.03
C ALA A 9 12.74 -4.89 -0.88
N PRO A 10 12.59 -4.85 -2.23
CA PRO A 10 13.72 -4.58 -3.12
C PRO A 10 14.29 -3.17 -2.96
N LYS A 11 13.47 -2.21 -2.52
CA LYS A 11 13.89 -0.85 -2.12
C LYS A 11 13.27 -0.51 -0.77
N GLN A 12 13.87 0.42 -0.04
CA GLN A 12 13.32 0.89 1.24
C GLN A 12 11.89 1.46 1.13
N THR A 13 11.48 1.93 -0.06
CA THR A 13 10.15 2.52 -0.30
C THR A 13 9.20 1.63 -1.11
N GLU A 14 9.59 0.40 -1.45
CA GLU A 14 8.79 -0.52 -2.26
C GLU A 14 8.70 -1.88 -1.56
N ILE A 15 7.47 -2.38 -1.40
CA ILE A 15 7.17 -3.68 -0.81
C ILE A 15 6.47 -4.52 -1.88
N VAL A 16 6.97 -5.73 -2.11
CA VAL A 16 6.39 -6.70 -3.02
C VAL A 16 5.85 -7.86 -2.18
N VAL A 17 4.59 -8.20 -2.38
CA VAL A 17 3.90 -9.30 -1.70
C VAL A 17 3.55 -10.34 -2.75
N GLU A 18 4.10 -11.53 -2.60
CA GLU A 18 3.91 -12.66 -3.52
C GLU A 18 3.32 -13.84 -2.77
N GLY A 19 2.48 -14.64 -3.42
CA GLY A 19 1.89 -15.82 -2.81
C GLY A 19 1.03 -16.60 -3.79
N ILE A 20 0.67 -17.81 -3.39
CA ILE A 20 -0.12 -18.74 -4.21
C ILE A 20 -1.61 -18.36 -4.18
N ASP A 21 -2.09 -17.89 -3.03
CA ASP A 21 -3.49 -17.54 -2.80
C ASP A 21 -3.72 -16.02 -2.91
N GLN A 22 -4.51 -15.61 -3.91
CA GLN A 22 -4.86 -14.22 -4.17
C GLN A 22 -5.62 -13.56 -3.00
N GLN A 23 -6.46 -14.30 -2.28
CA GLN A 23 -7.21 -13.76 -1.15
C GLN A 23 -6.27 -13.38 -0.01
N GLN A 24 -5.33 -14.26 0.32
CA GLN A 24 -4.34 -14.00 1.37
C GLN A 24 -3.37 -12.90 0.98
N VAL A 25 -2.91 -12.85 -0.26
CA VAL A 25 -2.07 -11.76 -0.79
C VAL A 25 -2.80 -10.42 -0.67
N GLY A 26 -4.06 -10.37 -1.10
CA GLY A 26 -4.91 -9.18 -1.01
C GLY A 26 -5.13 -8.73 0.44
N GLN A 27 -5.40 -9.65 1.35
CA GLN A 27 -5.59 -9.33 2.78
C GLN A 27 -4.31 -8.77 3.41
N VAL A 28 -3.15 -9.38 3.12
CA VAL A 28 -1.86 -8.90 3.62
C VAL A 28 -1.56 -7.50 3.08
N ALA A 29 -1.79 -7.27 1.78
CA ALA A 29 -1.56 -5.99 1.15
C ALA A 29 -2.51 -4.90 1.72
N ALA A 30 -3.78 -5.25 1.98
CA ALA A 30 -4.74 -4.36 2.64
C ALA A 30 -4.32 -4.00 4.07
N ASN A 31 -3.90 -4.99 4.86
CA ASN A 31 -3.42 -4.76 6.23
C ASN A 31 -2.21 -3.81 6.24
N ILE A 32 -1.27 -3.96 5.28
CA ILE A 32 -0.10 -3.08 5.16
C ILE A 32 -0.54 -1.66 4.79
N ARG A 33 -1.52 -1.50 3.88
CA ARG A 33 -2.06 -0.19 3.51
C ARG A 33 -2.75 0.53 4.67
N GLU A 34 -3.46 -0.20 5.52
CA GLU A 34 -4.20 0.35 6.67
C GLU A 34 -3.30 1.07 7.67
N TRP A 35 -2.06 0.58 7.88
CA TRP A 35 -1.08 1.22 8.77
C TRP A 35 -0.84 2.70 8.47
N ARG A 36 -0.83 3.06 7.18
CA ARG A 36 -0.64 4.45 6.76
C ARG A 36 -1.29 4.69 5.41
N ALA A 37 -2.62 4.77 5.40
CA ALA A 37 -3.37 5.08 4.20
C ALA A 37 -2.89 6.40 3.55
N PRO A 38 -2.95 6.51 2.21
CA PRO A 38 -2.47 7.69 1.51
C PRO A 38 -3.35 8.90 1.79
N GLU A 39 -2.72 10.01 2.19
CA GLU A 39 -3.45 11.23 2.53
C GLU A 39 -3.99 11.97 1.28
N PRO A 40 -5.17 12.63 1.38
CA PRO A 40 -5.81 13.28 0.23
C PRO A 40 -5.16 14.61 -0.18
N TYR A 41 -4.15 15.11 0.52
CA TYR A 41 -3.51 16.39 0.17
C TYR A 41 -2.18 16.18 -0.56
N LYS A 42 -1.21 15.54 0.09
CA LYS A 42 0.13 15.30 -0.50
C LYS A 42 0.31 13.87 -1.01
N GLY A 43 -0.67 12.98 -0.85
CA GLY A 43 -0.58 11.59 -1.27
C GLY A 43 0.49 10.77 -0.54
N LYS A 44 1.01 11.25 0.60
CA LYS A 44 1.96 10.49 1.42
C LYS A 44 1.23 9.36 2.14
N GLY A 45 1.84 8.18 2.14
CA GLY A 45 1.31 6.97 2.74
C GLY A 45 1.72 5.76 1.91
N ILE A 46 1.17 4.62 2.27
CA ILE A 46 1.31 3.34 1.58
C ILE A 46 0.19 3.26 0.54
N ARG A 47 0.57 3.05 -0.72
CA ARG A 47 -0.36 2.97 -1.85
C ARG A 47 0.01 1.81 -2.74
N TYR A 48 -0.94 1.30 -3.51
CA TYR A 48 -0.59 0.37 -4.59
C TYR A 48 0.09 1.11 -5.74
N LYS A 49 0.83 0.36 -6.55
CA LYS A 49 1.63 0.93 -7.66
C LYS A 49 0.75 1.69 -8.67
N ASP A 50 -0.42 1.14 -8.96
CA ASP A 50 -1.37 1.64 -9.96
C ASP A 50 -2.58 2.34 -9.32
N GLU A 51 -2.52 2.69 -8.03
CA GLU A 51 -3.63 3.34 -7.33
C GLU A 51 -3.71 4.84 -7.61
N TYR A 52 -4.87 5.29 -8.09
CA TYR A 52 -5.18 6.70 -8.24
C TYR A 52 -5.66 7.29 -6.90
N ILE A 53 -4.94 8.29 -6.39
CA ILE A 53 -5.28 8.99 -5.15
C ILE A 53 -5.88 10.35 -5.49
N PHE A 54 -7.13 10.58 -5.07
CA PHE A 54 -7.77 11.89 -5.18
C PHE A 54 -7.03 12.92 -4.34
N ARG A 55 -6.53 13.99 -4.99
CA ARG A 55 -5.84 15.09 -4.33
C ARG A 55 -6.78 16.29 -4.16
N LYS A 56 -6.80 16.87 -2.97
CA LYS A 56 -7.47 18.13 -2.65
C LYS A 56 -6.42 19.22 -2.48
N GLU A 57 -6.73 20.43 -2.94
CA GLU A 57 -5.90 21.59 -2.63
C GLU A 57 -5.93 21.89 -1.12
N GLY A 58 -4.78 22.28 -0.57
CA GLY A 58 -4.70 22.78 0.79
C GLY A 58 -5.43 24.12 0.93
N LYS A 59 -5.72 24.52 2.17
CA LYS A 59 -6.37 25.80 2.46
C LYS A 59 -5.49 26.95 1.91
N LYS A 60 -5.99 27.65 0.87
CA LYS A 60 -5.40 28.90 0.39
C LYS A 60 -5.54 29.96 1.50
N LYS A 61 -4.48 30.71 1.76
CA LYS A 61 -4.55 31.91 2.61
C LYS A 61 -5.29 33.00 1.85
#